data_AF-A0A7S0JDY9-F1
#
_entry.id   AF-A0A7S0JDY9-F1
#
_cell.length_a   1.000
_cell.length_b   1.000
_cell.length_c   1.000
_cell.angle_alpha   90.00
_cell.angle_beta   90.00
_cell.angle_gamma   90.00
#
_symmetry.space_group_name_H-M   'P 1'
#
loop_
_entity.id
_entity.type
_entity.pdbx_description
1 polymer ?
#
loop_
_entity_poly.entity_id
_entity_poly.type
_entity_poly.pdbx_seq_one_letter_code
_entity_poly.pdbx_strand_id
1 'polypeptide(L)'
;RNQFHVMRLRSLLSESQQRQHLLQVRRLSNLLSTSQQRQHQLSQLLENEHPYNERSYLAKLRPLAPEGLPDAALVFLHGVFQRSDTDRNGTLELSEVHSAIREIKEACPLHRAALDELTAFRHFERADVNLDQKLSIDEFISYITTQVLHLSCERLKHKETAARRRRSSLSVNSLLEARVQELVPGIDERGMHANRLLLGHDEHAQADAVKMDSNDYLRLNGHVHIVGVKAEAMLQEGMGESKSRVHTHQLLDRHRALELRLSTLLAAEDAVLTMSGHHACLGLLRTLCAAGTRVYTDTFSWCGSSLFGTGSAAGVGEWRQFAHNSTVELRKLACAAPGIIAVDALYTDGSLAPLREIVEIAEESGSVLVVDETHSFGCAAGGLGVCEELGISERVHFRTIGFSKALASRGGIVVGPSRVLEAFRFNDPQSIFSTKPLLYEIIGFDATLDVLLEEGWRRERL
;
A
#
# COMPACT_ATOMS: atom_id res chain seq x y z
N ARG A 1 -9.34 35.68 6.54
CA ARG A 1 -8.17 35.02 7.17
C ARG A 1 -6.85 35.23 6.41
N ASN A 2 -6.82 35.32 5.07
CA ASN A 2 -5.57 35.53 4.29
C ASN A 2 -4.90 36.91 4.41
N GLN A 3 -5.61 37.99 4.76
CA GLN A 3 -4.99 39.32 4.92
C GLN A 3 -4.17 39.46 6.22
N PHE A 4 -4.51 38.70 7.27
CA PHE A 4 -3.82 38.76 8.57
C PHE A 4 -2.44 38.08 8.56
N HIS A 5 -2.25 37.03 7.74
CA HIS A 5 -0.94 36.38 7.59
C HIS A 5 0.05 37.20 6.76
N VAL A 6 -0.44 37.98 5.79
CA VAL A 6 0.41 38.85 4.94
C VAL A 6 0.99 40.03 5.75
N MET A 7 0.25 40.56 6.73
CA MET A 7 0.76 41.65 7.58
C MET A 7 1.83 41.19 8.57
N ARG A 8 1.77 39.96 9.10
CA ARG A 8 2.73 39.46 10.09
C ARG A 8 4.07 39.02 9.50
N LEU A 9 4.11 38.71 8.19
CA LEU A 9 5.34 38.34 7.46
C LEU A 9 6.16 39.56 7.00
N ARG A 10 5.55 40.76 6.91
CA ARG A 10 6.23 42.00 6.50
C ARG A 10 7.26 42.51 7.52
N SER A 11 7.20 42.08 8.78
CA SER A 11 8.11 42.53 9.84
C SER A 11 9.32 41.62 10.07
N LEU A 12 9.43 40.48 9.37
CA LEU A 12 10.41 39.43 9.68
C LEU A 12 11.34 39.05 8.50
N LEU A 13 11.12 39.60 7.30
CA LEU A 13 11.88 39.26 6.10
C LEU A 13 12.58 40.50 5.53
N SER A 14 13.81 40.34 5.05
CA SER A 14 14.54 41.42 4.38
C SER A 14 13.85 41.83 3.07
N GLU A 15 14.01 43.07 2.61
CA GLU A 15 13.34 43.57 1.40
C GLU A 15 13.57 42.70 0.15
N SER A 16 14.75 42.06 0.04
CA SER A 16 15.06 41.15 -1.05
C SER A 16 14.23 39.85 -0.99
N GLN A 17 14.04 39.30 0.22
CA GLN A 17 13.22 38.11 0.46
C GLN A 17 11.73 38.43 0.25
N GLN A 18 11.28 39.62 0.65
CA GLN A 18 9.91 40.08 0.39
C GLN A 18 9.62 40.20 -1.11
N ARG A 19 10.57 40.73 -1.91
CA ARG A 19 10.46 40.80 -3.37
C ARG A 19 10.41 39.42 -4.02
N GLN A 20 11.27 38.49 -3.59
CA GLN A 20 11.27 37.12 -4.14
C GLN A 20 9.96 36.39 -3.85
N HIS A 21 9.41 36.56 -2.65
CA HIS A 21 8.18 35.90 -2.25
C HIS A 21 6.95 36.52 -2.94
N LEU A 22 6.92 37.86 -3.09
CA LEU A 22 5.90 38.53 -3.90
C LEU A 22 5.96 38.13 -5.38
N LEU A 23 7.15 37.86 -5.94
CA LEU A 23 7.31 37.35 -7.30
C LEU A 23 6.84 35.90 -7.44
N GLN A 24 7.10 35.04 -6.45
CA GLN A 24 6.57 33.66 -6.42
C GLN A 24 5.05 33.63 -6.26
N VAL A 25 4.49 34.47 -5.39
CA VAL A 25 3.04 34.60 -5.20
C VAL A 25 2.39 35.20 -6.45
N ARG A 26 3.00 36.17 -7.12
CA ARG A 26 2.53 36.65 -8.45
C ARG A 26 2.64 35.58 -9.52
N ARG A 27 3.70 34.75 -9.54
CA ARG A 27 3.82 33.62 -10.48
C ARG A 27 2.76 32.56 -10.22
N LEU A 28 2.53 32.17 -8.97
CA LEU A 28 1.50 31.20 -8.59
C LEU A 28 0.09 31.75 -8.82
N SER A 29 -0.14 33.03 -8.51
CA SER A 29 -1.41 33.70 -8.80
C SER A 29 -1.66 33.86 -10.30
N ASN A 30 -0.61 34.09 -11.11
CA ASN A 30 -0.71 34.14 -12.58
C ASN A 30 -0.88 32.74 -13.19
N LEU A 31 -0.30 31.69 -12.58
CA LEU A 31 -0.50 30.29 -12.99
C LEU A 31 -1.91 29.81 -12.62
N LEU A 32 -2.41 30.19 -11.45
CA LEU A 32 -3.78 29.92 -11.00
C LEU A 32 -4.79 30.74 -11.81
N SER A 33 -4.51 32.01 -12.14
CA SER A 33 -5.40 32.82 -12.97
C SER A 33 -5.39 32.38 -14.44
N THR A 34 -4.26 31.93 -14.99
CA THR A 34 -4.22 31.33 -16.34
C THR A 34 -4.77 29.90 -16.39
N SER A 35 -4.82 29.18 -15.26
CA SER A 35 -5.54 27.91 -15.12
C SER A 35 -7.04 28.12 -15.02
N GLN A 36 -7.48 29.11 -14.22
CA GLN A 36 -8.90 29.47 -14.09
C GLN A 36 -9.43 30.17 -15.35
N GLN A 37 -8.65 31.03 -16.02
CA GLN A 37 -9.02 31.59 -17.33
C GLN A 37 -9.00 30.53 -18.43
N ARG A 38 -8.10 29.53 -18.40
CA ARG A 38 -8.16 28.40 -19.34
C ARG A 38 -9.32 27.46 -19.05
N GLN A 39 -9.63 27.18 -17.79
CA GLN A 39 -10.83 26.43 -17.42
C GLN A 39 -12.11 27.21 -17.76
N HIS A 40 -12.13 28.54 -17.57
CA HIS A 40 -13.27 29.37 -17.91
C HIS A 40 -13.42 29.58 -19.42
N GLN A 41 -12.33 29.70 -20.18
CA GLN A 41 -12.36 29.71 -21.65
C GLN A 41 -12.70 28.33 -22.22
N LEU A 42 -12.23 27.22 -21.62
CA LEU A 42 -12.70 25.88 -22.01
C LEU A 42 -14.19 25.72 -21.68
N SER A 43 -14.63 26.14 -20.49
CA SER A 43 -16.05 26.09 -20.09
C SER A 43 -16.92 26.98 -20.98
N GLN A 44 -16.45 28.18 -21.36
CA GLN A 44 -17.16 29.08 -22.27
C GLN A 44 -17.12 28.64 -23.75
N LEU A 45 -16.08 27.92 -24.17
CA LEU A 45 -16.03 27.27 -25.49
C LEU A 45 -16.94 26.03 -25.54
N LEU A 46 -17.15 25.35 -24.41
CA LEU A 46 -18.06 24.22 -24.27
C LEU A 46 -19.53 24.64 -24.05
N GLU A 47 -19.78 25.85 -23.51
CA GLU A 47 -21.13 26.37 -23.24
C GLU A 47 -21.77 27.11 -24.44
N ASN A 48 -21.00 27.64 -25.40
CA ASN A 48 -21.54 28.54 -26.43
C ASN A 48 -21.87 27.91 -27.80
N GLU A 49 -21.86 26.59 -27.93
CA GLU A 49 -22.48 25.88 -29.06
C GLU A 49 -23.49 24.84 -28.53
N HIS A 50 -24.69 25.25 -28.13
CA HIS A 50 -25.69 24.33 -27.52
C HIS A 50 -26.41 23.46 -28.58
N PRO A 51 -26.77 22.17 -28.29
CA PRO A 51 -27.47 21.77 -27.06
C PRO A 51 -27.22 20.30 -26.60
N TYR A 52 -26.23 19.99 -25.75
CA TYR A 52 -26.15 18.64 -25.14
C TYR A 52 -25.50 18.68 -23.75
N ASN A 53 -26.20 18.17 -22.75
CA ASN A 53 -25.80 18.16 -21.34
C ASN A 53 -24.63 17.16 -21.12
N GLU A 54 -23.42 17.62 -20.81
CA GLU A 54 -22.22 16.79 -20.56
C GLU A 54 -22.47 15.64 -19.58
N ARG A 55 -23.29 15.86 -18.53
CA ARG A 55 -23.65 14.81 -17.56
C ARG A 55 -24.49 13.69 -18.20
N SER A 56 -25.38 14.03 -19.13
CA SER A 56 -26.17 13.04 -19.87
C SER A 56 -25.33 12.28 -20.89
N TYR A 57 -24.18 12.84 -21.30
CA TYR A 57 -23.29 12.27 -22.30
C TYR A 57 -22.25 11.35 -21.68
N LEU A 58 -21.58 11.80 -20.61
CA LEU A 58 -20.73 10.96 -19.78
C LEU A 58 -21.49 9.75 -19.24
N ALA A 59 -22.76 9.90 -18.85
CA ALA A 59 -23.60 8.77 -18.44
C ALA A 59 -23.81 7.71 -19.54
N LYS A 60 -23.73 8.08 -20.82
CA LYS A 60 -23.83 7.15 -21.96
C LYS A 60 -22.49 6.51 -22.33
N LEU A 61 -21.39 7.23 -22.13
CA LEU A 61 -20.04 6.80 -22.53
C LEU A 61 -19.28 6.04 -21.45
N ARG A 62 -19.52 6.34 -20.17
CA ARG A 62 -18.86 5.70 -19.04
C ARG A 62 -19.01 4.17 -19.03
N PRO A 63 -20.18 3.58 -19.37
CA PRO A 63 -20.33 2.12 -19.45
C PRO A 63 -19.46 1.46 -20.52
N LEU A 64 -18.95 2.25 -21.48
CA LEU A 64 -18.22 1.78 -22.65
C LEU A 64 -16.70 1.99 -22.51
N ALA A 65 -16.28 2.65 -21.44
CA ALA A 65 -14.88 3.02 -21.20
C ALA A 65 -14.18 2.02 -20.26
N PRO A 66 -12.87 1.77 -20.43
CA PRO A 66 -12.09 1.00 -19.48
C PRO A 66 -12.17 1.59 -18.06
N GLU A 67 -12.28 0.71 -17.06
CA GLU A 67 -12.28 1.14 -15.66
C GLU A 67 -11.02 1.94 -15.33
N GLY A 68 -11.20 3.08 -14.65
CA GLY A 68 -10.11 3.98 -14.24
C GLY A 68 -9.70 5.04 -15.26
N LEU A 69 -10.24 5.05 -16.49
CA LEU A 69 -9.98 6.14 -17.44
C LEU A 69 -10.59 7.45 -16.92
N PRO A 70 -9.86 8.58 -16.86
CA PRO A 70 -10.44 9.86 -16.41
C PRO A 70 -11.53 10.37 -17.38
N ASP A 71 -12.60 10.97 -16.86
CA ASP A 71 -13.71 11.49 -17.67
C ASP A 71 -13.26 12.50 -18.75
N ALA A 72 -12.27 13.33 -18.43
CA ALA A 72 -11.68 14.26 -19.40
C ALA A 72 -10.99 13.55 -20.58
N ALA A 73 -10.36 12.39 -20.33
CA ALA A 73 -9.75 11.59 -21.39
C ALA A 73 -10.81 10.89 -22.24
N LEU A 74 -11.90 10.43 -21.62
CA LEU A 74 -13.03 9.82 -22.31
C LEU A 74 -13.74 10.80 -23.26
N VAL A 75 -14.03 12.01 -22.79
CA VAL A 75 -14.63 13.09 -23.60
C VAL A 75 -13.71 13.49 -24.75
N PHE A 76 -12.40 13.55 -24.49
CA PHE A 76 -11.41 13.85 -25.53
C PHE A 76 -11.39 12.78 -26.64
N LEU A 77 -11.27 11.50 -26.28
CA LEU A 77 -11.24 10.39 -27.25
C LEU A 77 -12.55 10.29 -28.04
N HIS A 78 -13.68 10.51 -27.37
CA HIS A 78 -14.98 10.58 -28.02
C HIS A 78 -15.07 11.72 -29.04
N GLY A 79 -14.59 12.91 -28.67
CA GLY A 79 -14.57 14.06 -29.58
C GLY A 79 -13.71 13.78 -30.82
N VAL A 80 -12.56 13.13 -30.65
CA VAL A 80 -11.70 12.70 -31.77
C VAL A 80 -12.43 11.67 -32.65
N PHE A 81 -13.11 10.69 -32.06
CA PHE A 81 -13.91 9.71 -32.79
C PHE A 81 -14.97 10.40 -33.67
N GLN A 82 -15.77 11.31 -33.10
CA GLN A 82 -16.82 12.01 -33.85
C GLN A 82 -16.31 12.90 -34.96
N ARG A 83 -15.12 13.49 -34.81
CA ARG A 83 -14.49 14.29 -35.87
C ARG A 83 -13.90 13.42 -36.97
N SER A 84 -13.57 12.18 -36.64
CA SER A 84 -12.97 11.21 -37.56
C SER A 84 -14.03 10.34 -38.26
N ASP A 85 -15.21 10.17 -37.68
CA ASP A 85 -16.38 9.48 -38.26
C ASP A 85 -17.05 10.41 -39.28
N THR A 86 -16.50 10.44 -40.49
CA THR A 86 -16.87 11.45 -41.48
C THR A 86 -18.25 11.21 -42.10
N ASP A 87 -18.69 9.96 -42.15
CA ASP A 87 -19.99 9.57 -42.68
C ASP A 87 -21.09 9.46 -41.60
N ARG A 88 -20.71 9.62 -40.32
CA ARG A 88 -21.59 9.60 -39.14
C ARG A 88 -22.35 8.29 -38.98
N ASN A 89 -21.74 7.19 -39.43
CA ASN A 89 -22.35 5.86 -39.34
C ASN A 89 -22.14 5.21 -37.95
N GLY A 90 -21.36 5.84 -37.06
CA GLY A 90 -21.05 5.34 -35.72
C GLY A 90 -19.87 4.37 -35.68
N THR A 91 -19.09 4.26 -36.76
CA THR A 91 -17.91 3.40 -36.90
C THR A 91 -16.82 4.11 -37.70
N LEU A 92 -15.56 3.81 -37.41
CA LEU A 92 -14.41 4.32 -38.16
C LEU A 92 -13.84 3.26 -39.09
N GLU A 93 -13.59 3.65 -40.33
CA GLU A 93 -12.76 2.88 -41.25
C GLU A 93 -11.27 3.08 -40.96
N LEU A 94 -10.42 2.18 -41.46
CA LEU A 94 -8.97 2.19 -41.21
C LEU A 94 -8.29 3.54 -41.53
N SER A 95 -8.73 4.21 -42.60
CA SER A 95 -8.23 5.53 -43.01
C SER A 95 -8.58 6.62 -41.99
N GLU A 96 -9.78 6.56 -41.42
CA GLU A 96 -10.30 7.48 -40.42
C GLU A 96 -9.65 7.28 -39.05
N VAL A 97 -9.37 6.02 -38.69
CA VAL A 97 -8.62 5.69 -37.47
C VAL A 97 -7.20 6.29 -37.53
N HIS A 98 -6.52 6.22 -38.67
CA HIS A 98 -5.21 6.85 -38.82
C HIS A 98 -5.26 8.37 -38.66
N SER A 99 -6.35 9.01 -39.08
CA SER A 99 -6.60 10.44 -38.87
C SER A 99 -6.82 10.73 -37.38
N ALA A 100 -7.66 9.94 -36.72
CA ALA A 100 -7.93 10.02 -35.29
C ALA A 100 -6.66 9.90 -34.43
N ILE A 101 -5.80 8.91 -34.74
CA ILE A 101 -4.52 8.71 -34.05
C ILE A 101 -3.59 9.91 -34.27
N ARG A 102 -3.58 10.50 -35.47
CA ARG A 102 -2.78 11.70 -35.76
C ARG A 102 -3.22 12.90 -34.92
N GLU A 103 -4.52 13.09 -34.78
CA GLU A 103 -5.07 14.15 -33.93
C GLU A 103 -4.70 13.94 -32.45
N ILE A 104 -4.80 12.70 -31.96
CA ILE A 104 -4.41 12.34 -30.58
C ILE A 104 -2.92 12.64 -30.34
N LYS A 105 -2.05 12.40 -31.33
CA LYS A 105 -0.61 12.72 -31.25
C LYS A 105 -0.34 14.20 -31.05
N GLU A 106 -1.07 15.04 -31.77
CA GLU A 106 -0.88 16.48 -31.74
C GLU A 106 -1.37 17.07 -30.41
N ALA A 107 -2.45 16.51 -29.86
CA ALA A 107 -2.99 16.91 -28.56
C ALA A 107 -2.18 16.39 -27.36
N CYS A 108 -1.50 15.24 -27.48
CA CYS A 108 -0.76 14.58 -26.39
C CYS A 108 0.75 14.46 -26.67
N PRO A 109 1.53 15.56 -26.66
CA PRO A 109 2.94 15.57 -27.06
C PRO A 109 3.86 14.72 -26.16
N LEU A 110 3.48 14.46 -24.90
CA LEU A 110 4.21 13.56 -24.00
C LEU A 110 4.21 12.09 -24.45
N HIS A 111 3.24 11.68 -25.29
CA HIS A 111 3.09 10.30 -25.79
C HIS A 111 3.35 10.15 -27.30
N ARG A 112 3.82 11.23 -27.96
CA ARG A 112 4.00 11.32 -29.43
C ARG A 112 4.74 10.13 -30.04
N ALA A 113 5.83 9.69 -29.42
CA ALA A 113 6.65 8.60 -29.94
C ALA A 113 6.05 7.19 -29.74
N ALA A 114 5.12 6.99 -28.79
CA ALA A 114 4.40 5.71 -28.62
C ALA A 114 3.26 5.61 -29.64
N LEU A 115 2.65 6.75 -29.94
CA LEU A 115 1.67 6.88 -31.01
C LEU A 115 2.33 6.76 -32.40
N ASP A 116 3.61 7.12 -32.57
CA ASP A 116 4.37 6.91 -33.81
C ASP A 116 4.57 5.43 -34.15
N GLU A 117 4.75 4.58 -33.14
CA GLU A 117 4.76 3.12 -33.30
C GLU A 117 3.38 2.57 -33.66
N LEU A 118 2.29 3.09 -33.08
CA LEU A 118 0.91 2.77 -33.47
C LEU A 118 0.63 3.05 -34.96
N THR A 119 1.22 4.10 -35.53
CA THR A 119 1.12 4.39 -36.97
C THR A 119 2.13 3.64 -37.84
N ALA A 120 3.18 3.05 -37.24
CA ALA A 120 4.24 2.35 -37.97
C ALA A 120 4.05 0.82 -37.99
N PHE A 121 3.17 0.26 -37.15
CA PHE A 121 3.03 -1.19 -36.98
C PHE A 121 1.77 -1.78 -37.61
N ARG A 122 1.96 -2.88 -38.33
CA ARG A 122 0.97 -3.81 -38.90
C ARG A 122 0.20 -4.62 -37.83
N HIS A 123 -0.34 -3.96 -36.79
CA HIS A 123 -1.17 -4.62 -35.77
C HIS A 123 -2.67 -4.51 -36.04
N PHE A 124 -3.09 -3.65 -36.96
CA PHE A 124 -4.47 -3.66 -37.49
C PHE A 124 -4.78 -4.91 -38.32
N GLU A 125 -3.78 -5.56 -38.90
CA GLU A 125 -3.95 -6.82 -39.64
C GLU A 125 -4.15 -8.06 -38.72
N ARG A 126 -3.97 -7.90 -37.40
CA ARG A 126 -4.00 -9.03 -36.43
C ARG A 126 -4.82 -8.79 -35.17
N ALA A 127 -5.31 -7.57 -34.91
CA ALA A 127 -6.39 -7.39 -33.95
C ALA A 127 -7.67 -7.92 -34.60
N ASP A 128 -8.48 -8.67 -33.86
CA ASP A 128 -9.84 -9.10 -34.23
C ASP A 128 -10.73 -7.87 -34.54
N VAL A 129 -10.52 -7.25 -35.69
CA VAL A 129 -11.50 -6.35 -36.30
C VAL A 129 -12.52 -7.28 -36.94
N ASN A 130 -13.81 -7.04 -36.71
CA ASN A 130 -14.88 -7.73 -37.44
C ASN A 130 -14.55 -7.78 -38.95
N LEU A 131 -15.09 -8.78 -39.65
CA LEU A 131 -14.89 -9.12 -41.08
C LEU A 131 -14.91 -7.92 -42.05
N ASP A 132 -15.42 -6.75 -41.64
CA ASP A 132 -15.61 -5.53 -42.42
C ASP A 132 -14.60 -4.38 -42.15
N GLN A 133 -13.58 -4.56 -41.30
CA GLN A 133 -12.53 -3.55 -41.01
C GLN A 133 -13.03 -2.19 -40.45
N LYS A 134 -14.16 -2.19 -39.72
CA LYS A 134 -14.74 -1.00 -39.08
C LYS A 134 -14.67 -1.10 -37.55
N LEU A 135 -14.40 0.02 -36.88
CA LEU A 135 -14.34 0.11 -35.41
C LEU A 135 -15.48 0.97 -34.87
N SER A 136 -16.32 0.40 -34.03
CA SER A 136 -17.25 1.17 -33.21
C SER A 136 -16.49 2.06 -32.21
N ILE A 137 -17.21 3.00 -31.62
CA ILE A 137 -16.63 3.94 -30.65
C ILE A 137 -16.05 3.25 -29.40
N ASP A 138 -16.67 2.16 -28.98
CA ASP A 138 -16.27 1.40 -27.80
C ASP A 138 -14.97 0.65 -28.08
N GLU A 139 -14.89 0.03 -29.26
CA GLU A 139 -13.71 -0.67 -29.73
C GLU A 139 -12.55 0.32 -29.97
N PHE A 140 -12.83 1.51 -30.51
CA PHE A 140 -11.83 2.56 -30.69
C PHE A 140 -11.26 3.06 -29.37
N ILE A 141 -12.11 3.39 -28.39
CA ILE A 141 -11.68 3.87 -27.08
C ILE A 141 -10.89 2.79 -26.35
N SER A 142 -11.37 1.55 -26.37
CA SER A 142 -10.68 0.40 -25.78
C SER A 142 -9.32 0.15 -26.45
N TYR A 143 -9.26 0.18 -27.79
CA TYR A 143 -8.04 -0.02 -28.57
C TYR A 143 -6.97 1.02 -28.25
N ILE A 144 -7.32 2.32 -28.31
CA ILE A 144 -6.36 3.40 -28.04
C ILE A 144 -5.86 3.33 -26.60
N THR A 145 -6.76 3.13 -25.64
CA THR A 145 -6.38 3.10 -24.22
C THR A 145 -5.46 1.93 -23.91
N THR A 146 -5.80 0.73 -24.41
CA THR A 146 -5.03 -0.50 -24.18
C THR A 146 -3.66 -0.43 -24.85
N GLN A 147 -3.59 0.00 -26.10
CA GLN A 147 -2.33 0.05 -26.84
C GLN A 147 -1.40 1.16 -26.36
N VAL A 148 -1.93 2.36 -26.03
CA VAL A 148 -1.12 3.46 -25.50
C VAL A 148 -0.56 3.13 -24.11
N LEU A 149 -1.35 2.49 -23.23
CA LEU A 149 -0.87 2.02 -21.93
C LEU A 149 0.16 0.89 -22.08
N HIS A 150 -0.13 -0.12 -22.91
CA HIS A 150 0.77 -1.25 -23.13
C HIS A 150 2.12 -0.80 -23.72
N LEU A 151 2.12 0.03 -24.77
CA LEU A 151 3.34 0.57 -25.37
C LEU A 151 4.10 1.51 -24.43
N SER A 152 3.39 2.27 -23.58
CA SER A 152 4.03 3.11 -22.57
C SER A 152 4.74 2.26 -21.51
N CYS A 153 4.13 1.15 -21.07
CA CYS A 153 4.72 0.20 -20.13
C CYS A 153 5.89 -0.58 -20.75
N GLU A 154 5.75 -1.13 -21.95
CA GLU A 154 6.82 -1.85 -22.65
C GLU A 154 8.02 -0.95 -22.94
N ARG A 155 7.80 0.32 -23.30
CA ARG A 155 8.90 1.29 -23.43
C ARG A 155 9.55 1.65 -22.12
N LEU A 156 8.81 1.73 -21.01
CA LEU A 156 9.43 1.92 -19.69
C LEU A 156 10.34 0.74 -19.37
N LYS A 157 9.89 -0.51 -19.61
CA LYS A 157 10.71 -1.72 -19.46
C LYS A 157 11.96 -1.68 -20.34
N HIS A 158 11.83 -1.40 -21.63
CA HIS A 158 12.95 -1.32 -22.57
C HIS A 158 13.91 -0.16 -22.28
N LYS A 159 13.41 1.02 -21.91
CA LYS A 159 14.24 2.16 -21.47
C LYS A 159 14.94 1.85 -20.15
N GLU A 160 14.31 1.13 -19.23
CA GLU A 160 14.93 0.70 -17.98
C GLU A 160 16.05 -0.32 -18.22
N THR A 161 15.86 -1.27 -19.14
CA THR A 161 16.91 -2.23 -19.51
C THR A 161 18.09 -1.54 -20.21
N ALA A 162 17.81 -0.59 -21.12
CA ALA A 162 18.83 0.18 -21.82
C ALA A 162 19.53 1.22 -20.91
N ALA A 163 18.82 1.79 -19.93
CA ALA A 163 19.36 2.74 -18.96
C ALA A 163 20.19 2.03 -17.89
N ARG A 164 19.79 0.84 -17.40
CA ARG A 164 20.60 0.00 -16.50
C ARG A 164 21.96 -0.32 -17.13
N ARG A 165 22.00 -0.67 -18.42
CA ARG A 165 23.25 -0.91 -19.18
C ARG A 165 24.12 0.34 -19.35
N ARG A 166 23.57 1.55 -19.24
CA ARG A 166 24.29 2.83 -19.43
C ARG A 166 24.66 3.54 -18.12
N ARG A 167 24.19 3.08 -16.95
CA ARG A 167 24.28 3.84 -15.67
C ARG A 167 25.17 3.26 -14.56
N SER A 168 25.97 2.21 -14.78
CA SER A 168 26.96 1.80 -13.77
C SER A 168 28.31 2.48 -13.98
N SER A 169 28.37 3.80 -13.81
CA SER A 169 29.67 4.49 -13.63
C SER A 169 30.15 4.44 -12.19
N LEU A 170 29.31 3.98 -11.26
CA LEU A 170 29.70 3.62 -9.90
C LEU A 170 30.11 2.15 -9.92
N SER A 171 31.40 1.86 -9.95
CA SER A 171 31.87 0.50 -9.72
C SER A 171 31.47 0.10 -8.31
N VAL A 172 30.89 -1.10 -8.17
CA VAL A 172 30.76 -1.75 -6.87
C VAL A 172 32.19 -1.94 -6.37
N ASN A 173 32.60 -1.14 -5.37
CA ASN A 173 33.94 -1.26 -4.83
C ASN A 173 34.08 -2.60 -4.09
N SER A 174 35.32 -3.02 -3.81
CA SER A 174 35.58 -4.32 -3.18
C SER A 174 34.87 -4.51 -1.84
N LEU A 175 34.60 -3.42 -1.09
CA LEU A 175 33.84 -3.46 0.16
C LEU A 175 32.38 -3.85 -0.08
N LEU A 176 31.72 -3.20 -1.03
CA LEU A 176 30.34 -3.49 -1.38
C LEU A 176 30.21 -4.88 -2.02
N GLU A 177 31.14 -5.25 -2.90
CA GLU A 177 31.11 -6.57 -3.55
C GLU A 177 31.28 -7.70 -2.54
N ALA A 178 32.23 -7.56 -1.61
CA ALA A 178 32.41 -8.52 -0.53
C ALA A 178 31.15 -8.65 0.34
N ARG A 179 30.49 -7.53 0.67
CA ARG A 179 29.25 -7.56 1.46
C ARG A 179 28.08 -8.14 0.68
N VAL A 180 27.98 -7.86 -0.61
CA VAL A 180 26.94 -8.41 -1.50
C VAL A 180 27.10 -9.92 -1.63
N GLN A 181 28.30 -10.42 -1.87
CA GLN A 181 28.57 -11.86 -1.95
C GLN A 181 28.41 -12.57 -0.60
N GLU A 182 28.63 -11.88 0.53
CA GLU A 182 28.31 -12.42 1.85
C GLU A 182 26.79 -12.54 2.08
N LEU A 183 26.03 -11.52 1.72
CA LEU A 183 24.57 -11.49 1.89
C LEU A 183 23.84 -12.42 0.92
N VAL A 184 24.29 -12.48 -0.33
CA VAL A 184 23.70 -13.26 -1.41
C VAL A 184 24.82 -13.94 -2.21
N PRO A 185 25.33 -15.08 -1.73
CA PRO A 185 26.40 -15.79 -2.41
C PRO A 185 26.05 -16.17 -3.85
N GLY A 186 26.91 -15.78 -4.81
CA GLY A 186 26.76 -16.15 -6.21
C GLY A 186 25.72 -15.33 -6.98
N ILE A 187 25.35 -14.15 -6.47
CA ILE A 187 24.57 -13.17 -7.24
C ILE A 187 25.37 -12.68 -8.44
N ASP A 188 24.77 -12.78 -9.64
CA ASP A 188 25.38 -12.34 -10.89
C ASP A 188 25.08 -10.86 -11.19
N GLU A 189 25.73 -10.31 -12.23
CA GLU A 189 25.55 -8.91 -12.67
C GLU A 189 24.12 -8.57 -13.13
N ARG A 190 23.26 -9.58 -13.32
CA ARG A 190 21.84 -9.42 -13.65
C ARG A 190 20.96 -9.43 -12.40
N GLY A 191 21.56 -9.52 -11.21
CA GLY A 191 20.88 -9.69 -9.94
C GLY A 191 20.26 -11.08 -9.77
N MET A 192 20.67 -12.06 -10.59
CA MET A 192 20.17 -13.43 -10.50
C MET A 192 21.06 -14.24 -9.56
N HIS A 193 20.44 -14.99 -8.66
CA HIS A 193 21.12 -15.85 -7.68
C HIS A 193 20.38 -17.18 -7.54
N ALA A 194 21.04 -18.19 -6.99
CA ALA A 194 20.49 -19.54 -6.83
C ALA A 194 19.18 -19.59 -6.02
N ASN A 195 18.93 -18.62 -5.13
CA ASN A 195 17.71 -18.54 -4.30
C ASN A 195 16.49 -17.95 -5.04
N ARG A 196 16.19 -18.42 -6.25
CA ARG A 196 15.00 -18.01 -7.01
C ARG A 196 13.68 -18.38 -6.30
N LEU A 197 13.75 -19.20 -5.25
CA LEU A 197 12.63 -19.60 -4.39
C LEU A 197 11.83 -18.43 -3.77
N LEU A 198 12.43 -17.24 -3.60
CA LEU A 198 11.73 -16.06 -3.06
C LEU A 198 11.05 -15.21 -4.13
N LEU A 199 11.38 -15.42 -5.40
CA LEU A 199 10.80 -14.70 -6.52
C LEU A 199 9.73 -15.63 -7.11
N GLY A 200 8.46 -15.31 -6.85
CA GLY A 200 7.34 -16.01 -7.49
C GLY A 200 7.56 -16.11 -9.00
N HIS A 201 7.08 -17.18 -9.63
CA HIS A 201 7.18 -17.33 -11.07
C HIS A 201 6.32 -16.25 -11.75
N ASP A 202 6.94 -15.37 -12.53
CA ASP A 202 6.29 -14.38 -13.43
C ASP A 202 5.60 -15.09 -14.63
N GLU A 203 4.84 -16.14 -14.38
CA GLU A 203 3.94 -16.68 -15.38
C GLU A 203 2.69 -15.80 -15.39
N HIS A 204 2.38 -15.23 -16.55
CA HIS A 204 1.15 -14.48 -16.73
C HIS A 204 0.00 -15.48 -16.59
N ALA A 205 -0.61 -15.49 -15.40
CA ALA A 205 -1.78 -16.30 -15.15
C ALA A 205 -2.84 -16.01 -16.23
N GLN A 206 -3.47 -17.08 -16.75
CA GLN A 206 -4.58 -16.93 -17.69
C GLN A 206 -5.71 -16.12 -17.04
N ALA A 207 -6.52 -15.43 -17.83
CA ALA A 207 -7.56 -14.53 -17.31
C ALA A 207 -8.60 -15.25 -16.42
N ASP A 208 -8.76 -16.55 -16.59
CA ASP A 208 -9.65 -17.45 -15.84
C ASP A 208 -8.93 -18.28 -14.75
N ALA A 209 -7.64 -18.03 -14.51
CA ALA A 209 -6.87 -18.75 -13.50
C ALA A 209 -7.35 -18.45 -12.07
N VAL A 210 -7.37 -19.49 -11.23
CA VAL A 210 -7.68 -19.35 -9.80
C VAL A 210 -6.44 -18.88 -9.06
N LYS A 211 -6.53 -17.71 -8.42
CA LYS A 211 -5.46 -17.15 -7.59
C LYS A 211 -5.42 -17.83 -6.22
N MET A 212 -4.39 -18.63 -5.95
CA MET A 212 -4.19 -19.37 -4.68
C MET A 212 -3.03 -18.85 -3.82
N ASP A 213 -2.41 -17.73 -4.20
CA ASP A 213 -1.25 -17.13 -3.52
C ASP A 213 -1.58 -15.82 -2.79
N SER A 214 -2.87 -15.50 -2.67
CA SER A 214 -3.32 -14.27 -2.02
C SER A 214 -3.25 -14.38 -0.49
N ASN A 215 -2.75 -13.32 0.13
CA ASN A 215 -2.82 -13.13 1.58
C ASN A 215 -4.11 -12.41 2.03
N ASP A 216 -4.98 -12.01 1.09
CA ASP A 216 -6.28 -11.38 1.39
C ASP A 216 -7.32 -12.45 1.72
N TYR A 217 -7.26 -12.97 2.95
CA TYR A 217 -8.11 -14.08 3.40
C TYR A 217 -9.61 -13.79 3.26
N LEU A 218 -10.03 -12.55 3.55
CA LEU A 218 -11.45 -12.16 3.58
C LEU A 218 -11.92 -11.48 2.28
N ARG A 219 -11.05 -11.38 1.26
CA ARG A 219 -11.32 -10.72 -0.02
C ARG A 219 -11.80 -9.27 0.16
N LEU A 220 -11.05 -8.49 0.93
CA LEU A 220 -11.37 -7.10 1.30
C LEU A 220 -10.64 -6.05 0.46
N ASN A 221 -9.59 -6.40 -0.30
CA ASN A 221 -8.82 -5.42 -1.09
C ASN A 221 -9.68 -4.56 -2.04
N GLY A 222 -10.73 -5.14 -2.61
CA GLY A 222 -11.65 -4.49 -3.55
C GLY A 222 -13.01 -4.14 -2.95
N HIS A 223 -13.14 -4.13 -1.62
CA HIS A 223 -14.43 -3.89 -0.99
C HIS A 223 -14.92 -2.46 -1.26
N VAL A 224 -16.09 -2.31 -1.90
CA VAL A 224 -16.60 -1.02 -2.38
C VAL A 224 -16.74 0.03 -1.27
N HIS A 225 -17.20 -0.37 -0.08
CA HIS A 225 -17.32 0.52 1.06
C HIS A 225 -15.95 1.04 1.53
N ILE A 226 -14.95 0.15 1.66
CA ILE A 226 -13.61 0.49 2.14
C ILE A 226 -12.91 1.40 1.14
N VAL A 227 -13.01 1.10 -0.16
CA VAL A 227 -12.45 1.94 -1.22
C VAL A 227 -13.14 3.31 -1.25
N GLY A 228 -14.47 3.32 -1.13
CA GLY A 228 -15.29 4.54 -1.14
C GLY A 228 -14.90 5.53 -0.03
N VAL A 229 -14.82 5.08 1.23
CA VAL A 229 -14.47 5.97 2.35
C VAL A 229 -13.04 6.51 2.25
N LYS A 230 -12.10 5.71 1.74
CA LYS A 230 -10.71 6.15 1.49
C LYS A 230 -10.66 7.22 0.41
N ALA A 231 -11.37 7.01 -0.69
CA ALA A 231 -11.45 7.97 -1.79
C ALA A 231 -12.10 9.29 -1.34
N GLU A 232 -13.19 9.22 -0.58
CA GLU A 232 -13.86 10.40 -0.02
C GLU A 232 -12.92 11.18 0.91
N ALA A 233 -12.22 10.50 1.82
CA ALA A 233 -11.25 11.13 2.70
C ALA A 233 -10.15 11.87 1.93
N MET A 234 -9.63 11.25 0.86
CA MET A 234 -8.61 11.85 0.01
C MET A 234 -9.14 13.09 -0.74
N LEU A 235 -10.41 13.08 -1.16
CA LEU A 235 -11.04 14.20 -1.86
C LEU A 235 -11.37 15.37 -0.93
N GLN A 236 -11.79 15.10 0.31
CA GLN A 236 -12.21 16.13 1.26
C GLN A 236 -11.06 16.71 2.08
N GLU A 237 -10.16 15.85 2.57
CA GLU A 237 -9.12 16.19 3.55
C GLU A 237 -7.70 16.09 2.96
N GLY A 238 -7.59 15.70 1.69
CA GLY A 238 -6.31 15.46 1.03
C GLY A 238 -5.58 14.26 1.60
N MET A 239 -4.24 14.28 1.56
CA MET A 239 -3.40 13.18 2.06
C MET A 239 -3.22 13.20 3.59
N GLY A 240 -3.75 14.22 4.28
CA GLY A 240 -3.46 14.47 5.70
C GLY A 240 -2.07 15.05 5.97
N GLU A 241 -1.67 15.09 7.24
CA GLU A 241 -0.36 15.61 7.64
C GLU A 241 0.73 14.53 7.59
N SER A 242 1.79 14.76 6.80
CA SER A 242 2.99 13.92 6.78
C SER A 242 3.93 14.27 7.93
N LYS A 243 3.61 13.81 9.14
CA LYS A 243 4.42 13.99 10.35
C LYS A 243 4.67 12.65 11.05
N SER A 244 5.71 12.59 11.87
CA SER A 244 5.93 11.45 12.75
C SER A 244 4.87 11.37 13.84
N ARG A 245 4.56 10.16 14.31
CA ARG A 245 3.50 9.96 15.33
C ARG A 245 3.81 10.72 16.60
N VAL A 246 5.08 10.76 17.03
CA VAL A 246 5.52 11.46 18.25
C VAL A 246 5.15 12.94 18.24
N HIS A 247 5.13 13.60 17.08
CA HIS A 247 4.74 15.02 16.97
C HIS A 247 3.24 15.25 17.19
N THR A 248 2.43 14.19 17.11
CA THR A 248 0.97 14.24 17.23
C THR A 248 0.43 13.35 18.35
N HIS A 249 1.29 12.79 19.21
CA HIS A 249 0.91 11.76 20.19
C HIS A 249 -0.13 12.24 21.23
N GLN A 250 -0.16 13.54 21.55
CA GLN A 250 -1.10 14.13 22.51
C GLN A 250 -2.46 14.50 21.90
N LEU A 251 -2.59 14.42 20.57
CA LEU A 251 -3.85 14.73 19.90
C LEU A 251 -4.77 13.51 20.00
N LEU A 252 -5.99 13.72 20.51
CA LEU A 252 -7.08 12.77 20.36
C LEU A 252 -7.62 12.86 18.92
N ASP A 253 -6.81 12.41 17.97
CA ASP A 253 -7.12 12.36 16.54
C ASP A 253 -7.71 11.01 16.11
N ARG A 254 -8.12 10.88 14.84
CA ARG A 254 -8.66 9.61 14.30
C ARG A 254 -7.70 8.43 14.48
N HIS A 255 -6.39 8.68 14.49
CA HIS A 255 -5.39 7.64 14.73
C HIS A 255 -5.40 7.19 16.19
N ARG A 256 -5.50 8.10 17.17
CA ARG A 256 -5.64 7.71 18.59
C ARG A 256 -6.99 7.04 18.85
N ALA A 257 -8.06 7.49 18.20
CA ALA A 257 -9.38 6.87 18.30
C ALA A 257 -9.36 5.41 17.82
N LEU A 258 -8.72 5.12 16.69
CA LEU A 258 -8.56 3.75 16.19
C LEU A 258 -7.72 2.86 17.13
N GLU A 259 -6.63 3.41 17.70
CA GLU A 259 -5.85 2.69 18.72
C GLU A 259 -6.72 2.30 19.93
N LEU A 260 -7.47 3.25 20.49
CA LEU A 260 -8.36 2.98 21.64
C LEU A 260 -9.49 2.01 21.30
N ARG A 261 -10.03 2.10 20.08
CA ARG A 261 -11.03 1.17 19.57
C ARG A 261 -10.48 -0.25 19.54
N LEU A 262 -9.27 -0.43 18.99
CA LEU A 262 -8.63 -1.74 18.89
C LEU A 262 -8.20 -2.27 20.26
N SER A 263 -7.69 -1.44 21.17
CA SER A 263 -7.36 -1.89 22.54
C SER A 263 -8.60 -2.39 23.27
N THR A 264 -9.74 -1.69 23.12
CA THR A 264 -11.02 -2.10 23.70
C THR A 264 -11.50 -3.43 23.11
N LEU A 265 -11.47 -3.58 21.78
CA LEU A 265 -11.90 -4.81 21.11
C LEU A 265 -11.03 -6.01 21.46
N LEU A 266 -9.74 -5.79 21.74
CA LEU A 266 -8.76 -6.83 22.01
C LEU A 266 -8.54 -7.08 23.51
N ALA A 267 -9.39 -6.49 24.37
CA ALA A 267 -9.31 -6.58 25.82
C ALA A 267 -7.91 -6.23 26.38
N ALA A 268 -7.32 -5.14 25.90
CA ALA A 268 -6.00 -4.67 26.29
C ALA A 268 -6.03 -3.22 26.81
N GLU A 269 -5.07 -2.87 27.67
CA GLU A 269 -5.00 -1.52 28.27
C GLU A 269 -4.77 -0.40 27.25
N ASP A 270 -3.89 -0.62 26.27
CA ASP A 270 -3.62 0.33 25.19
C ASP A 270 -3.25 -0.39 23.89
N ALA A 271 -3.18 0.38 22.81
CA ALA A 271 -2.70 -0.07 21.51
C ALA A 271 -1.86 0.99 20.79
N VAL A 272 -0.85 0.55 20.03
CA VAL A 272 0.01 1.40 19.19
C VAL A 272 -0.06 0.93 17.75
N LEU A 273 -0.54 1.78 16.84
CA LEU A 273 -0.48 1.49 15.40
C LEU A 273 0.96 1.63 14.89
N THR A 274 1.33 0.72 14.01
CA THR A 274 2.67 0.64 13.41
C THR A 274 2.57 0.56 11.88
N MET A 275 3.70 0.73 11.20
CA MET A 275 3.74 0.78 9.74
C MET A 275 3.59 -0.59 9.05
N SER A 276 3.73 -1.68 9.80
CA SER A 276 3.57 -3.06 9.35
C SER A 276 3.52 -4.00 10.56
N GLY A 277 3.02 -5.22 10.39
CA GLY A 277 3.16 -6.28 11.41
C GLY A 277 4.63 -6.55 11.77
N HIS A 278 5.55 -6.43 10.80
CA HIS A 278 6.99 -6.61 11.06
C HIS A 278 7.53 -5.54 12.01
N HIS A 279 7.12 -4.28 11.80
CA HIS A 279 7.42 -3.20 12.73
C HIS A 279 6.78 -3.48 14.10
N ALA A 280 5.51 -3.90 14.17
CA ALA A 280 4.87 -4.25 15.44
C ALA A 280 5.73 -5.20 16.29
N CYS A 281 6.17 -6.32 15.72
CA CYS A 281 7.08 -7.27 16.38
C CYS A 281 8.46 -6.65 16.69
N LEU A 282 9.14 -6.08 15.69
CA LEU A 282 10.51 -5.60 15.82
C LEU A 282 10.63 -4.44 16.83
N GLY A 283 9.75 -3.45 16.70
CA GLY A 283 9.72 -2.29 17.58
C GLY A 283 9.43 -2.70 19.03
N LEU A 284 8.56 -3.70 19.21
CA LEU A 284 8.16 -4.15 20.54
C LEU A 284 9.33 -4.87 21.19
N LEU A 285 9.90 -5.86 20.51
CA LEU A 285 11.03 -6.59 21.05
C LEU A 285 12.25 -5.70 21.25
N ARG A 286 12.51 -4.69 20.40
CA ARG A 286 13.54 -3.68 20.67
C ARG A 286 13.26 -2.83 21.91
N THR A 287 11.99 -2.58 22.22
CA THR A 287 11.60 -1.83 23.42
C THR A 287 11.72 -2.69 24.68
N LEU A 288 11.41 -3.98 24.59
CA LEU A 288 11.45 -4.92 25.71
C LEU A 288 12.87 -5.45 25.99
N CYS A 289 13.67 -5.70 24.96
CA CYS A 289 14.97 -6.35 25.07
C CYS A 289 16.08 -5.35 25.45
N ALA A 290 16.62 -5.50 26.66
CA ALA A 290 17.92 -4.97 27.02
C ALA A 290 19.05 -5.98 26.75
N ALA A 291 20.32 -5.55 26.84
CA ALA A 291 21.46 -6.46 26.79
C ALA A 291 21.31 -7.59 27.84
N GLY A 292 21.48 -8.84 27.41
CA GLY A 292 21.31 -10.03 28.26
C GLY A 292 19.87 -10.51 28.46
N THR A 293 18.85 -9.82 27.89
CA THR A 293 17.46 -10.29 27.95
C THR A 293 17.30 -11.53 27.08
N ARG A 294 16.84 -12.64 27.65
CA ARG A 294 16.62 -13.88 26.89
C ARG A 294 15.34 -13.79 26.08
N VAL A 295 15.39 -14.22 24.81
CA VAL A 295 14.24 -14.29 23.92
C VAL A 295 14.08 -15.72 23.44
N TYR A 296 12.95 -16.33 23.79
CA TYR A 296 12.55 -17.68 23.41
C TYR A 296 11.59 -17.60 22.22
N THR A 297 11.96 -18.22 21.10
CA THR A 297 11.12 -18.24 19.90
C THR A 297 10.92 -19.66 19.39
N ASP A 298 9.72 -19.93 18.90
CA ASP A 298 9.47 -21.12 18.10
C ASP A 298 10.31 -21.05 16.81
N THR A 299 10.81 -22.19 16.34
CA THR A 299 11.56 -22.29 15.07
C THR A 299 10.78 -21.79 13.85
N PHE A 300 9.44 -21.85 13.88
CA PHE A 300 8.56 -21.46 12.79
C PHE A 300 7.88 -20.10 13.04
N SER A 301 8.04 -19.50 14.23
CA SER A 301 7.46 -18.18 14.49
C SER A 301 8.01 -17.18 13.50
N TRP A 302 7.12 -16.51 12.76
CA TRP A 302 7.52 -15.45 11.86
C TRP A 302 8.00 -14.23 12.65
N CYS A 303 7.32 -13.90 13.74
CA CYS A 303 7.70 -12.80 14.63
C CYS A 303 9.12 -13.01 15.16
N GLY A 304 9.45 -14.21 15.62
CA GLY A 304 10.78 -14.50 16.14
C GLY A 304 11.84 -14.86 15.10
N SER A 305 11.52 -15.53 13.99
CA SER A 305 12.49 -15.90 12.94
C SER A 305 12.92 -14.71 12.07
N SER A 306 12.00 -13.78 11.74
CA SER A 306 12.34 -12.53 11.06
C SER A 306 13.29 -11.66 11.90
N LEU A 307 13.31 -11.89 13.22
CA LEU A 307 14.08 -11.13 14.19
C LEU A 307 15.28 -11.86 14.75
N PHE A 308 15.36 -13.19 14.67
CA PHE A 308 16.54 -13.94 15.07
C PHE A 308 17.76 -13.45 14.28
N GLY A 309 17.63 -13.26 12.96
CA GLY A 309 18.69 -12.72 12.12
C GLY A 309 19.01 -11.25 12.39
N THR A 310 18.01 -10.37 12.49
CA THR A 310 18.23 -8.92 12.62
C THR A 310 18.52 -8.47 14.06
N GLY A 311 17.89 -9.11 15.04
CA GLY A 311 18.01 -8.86 16.47
C GLY A 311 19.33 -9.40 17.03
N SER A 312 19.72 -10.63 16.66
CA SER A 312 21.03 -11.17 17.00
C SER A 312 22.16 -10.33 16.38
N ALA A 313 22.02 -9.89 15.12
CA ALA A 313 23.01 -9.03 14.47
C ALA A 313 23.09 -7.62 15.08
N ALA A 314 21.97 -7.13 15.66
CA ALA A 314 21.92 -5.85 16.36
C ALA A 314 22.34 -5.93 17.84
N GLY A 315 22.75 -7.10 18.34
CA GLY A 315 23.13 -7.31 19.74
C GLY A 315 21.96 -7.16 20.72
N VAL A 316 20.73 -7.31 20.24
CA VAL A 316 19.51 -7.14 21.03
C VAL A 316 19.13 -8.49 21.64
N GLY A 317 19.39 -8.68 22.92
CA GLY A 317 19.00 -9.89 23.67
C GLY A 317 19.81 -11.17 23.34
N GLU A 318 19.60 -12.21 24.14
CA GLU A 318 20.12 -13.56 23.95
C GLU A 318 19.02 -14.47 23.37
N TRP A 319 19.07 -14.71 22.05
CA TRP A 319 18.05 -15.48 21.37
C TRP A 319 18.24 -16.99 21.53
N ARG A 320 17.14 -17.70 21.80
CA ARG A 320 17.08 -19.15 21.98
C ARG A 320 15.86 -19.67 21.23
N GLN A 321 16.09 -20.50 20.21
CA GLN A 321 14.99 -21.18 19.54
C GLN A 321 14.64 -22.48 20.28
N PHE A 322 13.36 -22.84 20.31
CA PHE A 322 12.88 -24.16 20.74
C PHE A 322 12.14 -24.83 19.59
N ALA A 323 12.10 -26.17 19.59
CA ALA A 323 11.46 -26.94 18.54
C ALA A 323 9.98 -26.55 18.38
N HIS A 324 9.49 -26.55 17.14
CA HIS A 324 8.15 -26.12 16.80
C HIS A 324 7.07 -26.76 17.70
N ASN A 325 6.26 -25.92 18.35
CA ASN A 325 5.21 -26.28 19.32
C ASN A 325 5.67 -27.14 20.51
N SER A 326 6.97 -27.22 20.80
CA SER A 326 7.50 -28.00 21.93
C SER A 326 7.40 -27.23 23.26
N THR A 327 6.28 -27.39 23.95
CA THR A 327 6.06 -26.80 25.29
C THR A 327 7.01 -27.37 26.35
N VAL A 328 7.49 -28.61 26.18
CA VAL A 328 8.49 -29.23 27.06
C VAL A 328 9.84 -28.52 26.99
N GLU A 329 10.32 -28.25 25.79
CA GLU A 329 11.59 -27.52 25.60
C GLU A 329 11.46 -26.06 26.05
N LEU A 330 10.37 -25.40 25.67
CA LEU A 330 10.08 -24.04 26.10
C LEU A 330 10.06 -23.93 27.63
N ARG A 331 9.34 -24.83 28.32
CA ARG A 331 9.27 -24.85 29.79
C ARG A 331 10.65 -25.01 30.41
N LYS A 332 11.46 -25.94 29.89
CA LYS A 332 12.84 -26.14 30.38
C LYS A 332 13.68 -24.87 30.25
N LEU A 333 13.58 -24.17 29.12
CA LEU A 333 14.33 -22.93 28.87
C LEU A 333 13.84 -21.78 29.75
N ALA A 334 12.54 -21.49 29.71
CA ALA A 334 11.93 -20.37 30.41
C ALA A 334 12.00 -20.51 31.94
N CYS A 335 11.77 -21.71 32.50
CA CYS A 335 11.90 -21.93 33.94
C CYS A 335 13.36 -21.93 34.42
N ALA A 336 14.33 -22.24 33.55
CA ALA A 336 15.75 -22.10 33.89
C ALA A 336 16.16 -20.62 33.99
N ALA A 337 15.57 -19.77 33.16
CA ALA A 337 15.73 -18.34 33.26
C ALA A 337 14.55 -17.57 32.63
N PRO A 338 13.90 -16.66 33.37
CA PRO A 338 12.85 -15.82 32.83
C PRO A 338 13.34 -14.98 31.63
N GLY A 339 12.46 -14.73 30.68
CA GLY A 339 12.77 -13.96 29.49
C GLY A 339 11.51 -13.49 28.76
N ILE A 340 11.62 -13.31 27.46
CA ILE A 340 10.51 -13.00 26.56
C ILE A 340 10.22 -14.24 25.72
N ILE A 341 8.99 -14.72 25.75
CA ILE A 341 8.49 -15.79 24.89
C ILE A 341 7.76 -15.13 23.72
N ALA A 342 8.19 -15.38 22.49
CA ALA A 342 7.58 -14.87 21.27
C ALA A 342 7.13 -16.03 20.38
N VAL A 343 5.83 -16.10 20.10
CA VAL A 343 5.21 -17.16 19.30
C VAL A 343 4.14 -16.57 18.38
N ASP A 344 3.80 -17.29 17.32
CA ASP A 344 2.65 -16.95 16.47
C ASP A 344 1.44 -17.78 16.94
N ALA A 345 0.24 -17.21 16.98
CA ALA A 345 -0.96 -17.94 17.36
C ALA A 345 -1.34 -19.01 16.32
N LEU A 346 -1.26 -18.63 15.04
CA LEU A 346 -1.43 -19.49 13.87
C LEU A 346 -0.21 -19.32 12.98
N TYR A 347 0.55 -20.40 12.79
CA TYR A 347 1.78 -20.37 11.99
C TYR A 347 1.47 -20.46 10.50
N THR A 348 2.43 -20.07 9.66
CA THR A 348 2.28 -20.08 8.20
C THR A 348 2.08 -21.47 7.59
N ASP A 349 2.45 -22.53 8.31
CA ASP A 349 2.19 -23.91 7.92
C ASP A 349 0.78 -24.41 8.32
N GLY A 350 -0.02 -23.54 8.96
CA GLY A 350 -1.38 -23.82 9.38
C GLY A 350 -1.51 -24.43 10.78
N SER A 351 -0.40 -24.69 11.47
CA SER A 351 -0.44 -25.20 12.84
C SER A 351 -0.85 -24.11 13.84
N LEU A 352 -1.53 -24.50 14.92
CA LEU A 352 -1.87 -23.62 16.04
C LEU A 352 -0.86 -23.79 17.17
N ALA A 353 -0.46 -22.67 17.80
CA ALA A 353 0.33 -22.74 19.01
C ALA A 353 -0.49 -23.30 20.19
N PRO A 354 0.10 -24.13 21.07
CA PRO A 354 -0.53 -24.58 22.32
C PRO A 354 -0.58 -23.44 23.35
N LEU A 355 -1.31 -22.36 23.03
CA LEU A 355 -1.24 -21.09 23.76
C LEU A 355 -1.64 -21.19 25.22
N ARG A 356 -2.59 -22.08 25.59
CA ARG A 356 -2.97 -22.28 27.01
C ARG A 356 -1.77 -22.74 27.84
N GLU A 357 -1.03 -23.72 27.33
CA GLU A 357 0.17 -24.26 27.99
C GLU A 357 1.31 -23.25 27.98
N ILE A 358 1.46 -22.48 26.90
CA ILE A 358 2.49 -21.43 26.79
C ILE A 358 2.23 -20.29 27.79
N VAL A 359 0.97 -19.89 27.98
CA VAL A 359 0.58 -18.90 29.00
C VAL A 359 0.93 -19.42 30.39
N GLU A 360 0.59 -20.67 30.72
CA GLU A 360 0.97 -21.28 32.00
C GLU A 360 2.49 -21.27 32.21
N ILE A 361 3.28 -21.62 31.18
CA ILE A 361 4.74 -21.56 31.24
C ILE A 361 5.24 -20.12 31.48
N ALA A 362 4.64 -19.14 30.81
CA ALA A 362 5.01 -17.73 30.96
C ALA A 362 4.76 -17.26 32.40
N GLU A 363 3.59 -17.57 32.96
CA GLU A 363 3.21 -17.26 34.33
C GLU A 363 4.11 -17.96 35.36
N GLU A 364 4.35 -19.26 35.20
CA GLU A 364 5.21 -20.05 36.11
C GLU A 364 6.67 -19.58 36.11
N SER A 365 7.20 -19.22 34.93
CA SER A 365 8.58 -18.75 34.80
C SER A 365 8.74 -17.26 35.10
N GLY A 366 7.66 -16.49 35.19
CA GLY A 366 7.72 -15.02 35.24
C GLY A 366 8.23 -14.40 33.94
N SER A 367 8.07 -15.10 32.81
CA SER A 367 8.44 -14.59 31.48
C SER A 367 7.35 -13.71 30.89
N VAL A 368 7.75 -12.74 30.07
CA VAL A 368 6.82 -11.93 29.27
C VAL A 368 6.40 -12.72 28.04
N LEU A 369 5.11 -12.70 27.71
CA LEU A 369 4.56 -13.41 26.55
C LEU A 369 4.12 -12.43 25.45
N VAL A 370 4.64 -12.62 24.25
CA VAL A 370 4.27 -11.91 23.03
C VAL A 370 3.68 -12.92 22.05
N VAL A 371 2.44 -12.68 21.60
CA VAL A 371 1.74 -13.53 20.63
C VAL A 371 1.46 -12.74 19.35
N ASP A 372 1.96 -13.21 18.22
CA ASP A 372 1.59 -12.66 16.92
C ASP A 372 0.29 -13.30 16.41
N GLU A 373 -0.71 -12.46 16.16
CA GLU A 373 -2.04 -12.85 15.69
C GLU A 373 -2.30 -12.39 14.25
N THR A 374 -1.25 -12.11 13.47
CA THR A 374 -1.39 -11.64 12.07
C THR A 374 -2.19 -12.62 11.20
N HIS A 375 -2.04 -13.92 11.45
CA HIS A 375 -2.69 -14.97 10.66
C HIS A 375 -4.06 -15.40 11.21
N SER A 376 -4.32 -15.15 12.49
CA SER A 376 -5.55 -15.55 13.18
C SER A 376 -6.56 -14.42 13.33
N PHE A 377 -6.10 -13.16 13.46
CA PHE A 377 -6.96 -11.99 13.53
C PHE A 377 -7.75 -11.84 12.22
N GLY A 378 -9.05 -11.62 12.35
CA GLY A 378 -10.01 -11.64 11.25
C GLY A 378 -10.54 -13.02 10.86
N CYS A 379 -9.93 -14.12 11.33
CA CYS A 379 -10.31 -15.49 11.00
C CYS A 379 -10.95 -16.25 12.19
N ALA A 380 -10.37 -16.12 13.38
CA ALA A 380 -10.79 -16.83 14.60
C ALA A 380 -11.68 -15.97 15.52
N ALA A 381 -12.51 -16.61 16.36
CA ALA A 381 -13.41 -15.99 17.36
C ALA A 381 -14.12 -14.70 16.91
N GLY A 382 -15.00 -14.80 15.90
CA GLY A 382 -15.72 -13.62 15.41
C GLY A 382 -14.83 -12.56 14.75
N GLY A 383 -13.57 -12.90 14.45
CA GLY A 383 -12.57 -12.01 13.87
C GLY A 383 -11.57 -11.43 14.86
N LEU A 384 -11.64 -11.78 16.15
CA LEU A 384 -10.77 -11.22 17.19
C LEU A 384 -9.48 -12.03 17.44
N GLY A 385 -9.33 -13.20 16.82
CA GLY A 385 -8.13 -14.03 16.91
C GLY A 385 -8.25 -15.20 17.88
N VAL A 386 -7.20 -16.03 17.93
CA VAL A 386 -7.17 -17.28 18.69
C VAL A 386 -7.02 -17.02 20.20
N CYS A 387 -6.37 -15.93 20.62
CA CYS A 387 -6.31 -15.60 22.04
C CYS A 387 -7.72 -15.36 22.63
N GLU A 388 -8.60 -14.73 21.83
CA GLU A 388 -10.00 -14.54 22.21
C GLU A 388 -10.75 -15.88 22.20
N GLU A 389 -10.56 -16.70 21.18
CA GLU A 389 -11.18 -18.03 21.07
C GLU A 389 -10.89 -18.92 22.28
N LEU A 390 -9.65 -18.85 22.77
CA LEU A 390 -9.20 -19.64 23.91
C LEU A 390 -9.54 -19.03 25.27
N GLY A 391 -10.05 -17.79 25.31
CA GLY A 391 -10.36 -17.05 26.54
C GLY A 391 -9.11 -16.63 27.32
N ILE A 392 -8.01 -16.35 26.63
CA ILE A 392 -6.71 -16.02 27.24
C ILE A 392 -6.23 -14.59 26.93
N SER A 393 -7.04 -13.77 26.26
CA SER A 393 -6.69 -12.39 25.84
C SER A 393 -6.04 -11.58 26.98
N GLU A 394 -6.60 -11.59 28.19
CA GLU A 394 -6.09 -10.85 29.34
C GLU A 394 -4.83 -11.46 30.00
N ARG A 395 -4.48 -12.70 29.65
CA ARG A 395 -3.29 -13.42 30.16
C ARG A 395 -2.08 -13.31 29.24
N VAL A 396 -2.26 -12.71 28.05
CA VAL A 396 -1.17 -12.46 27.10
C VAL A 396 -0.70 -11.02 27.26
N HIS A 397 0.58 -10.84 27.61
CA HIS A 397 1.13 -9.51 27.89
C HIS A 397 1.11 -8.60 26.66
N PHE A 398 1.47 -9.12 25.48
CA PHE A 398 1.42 -8.35 24.24
C PHE A 398 0.88 -9.18 23.10
N ARG A 399 0.04 -8.57 22.27
CA ARG A 399 -0.36 -9.15 20.98
C ARG A 399 0.08 -8.23 19.85
N THR A 400 0.68 -8.81 18.81
CA THR A 400 1.04 -8.10 17.58
C THR A 400 0.16 -8.57 16.44
N ILE A 401 -0.33 -7.65 15.62
CA ILE A 401 -1.22 -7.98 14.50
C ILE A 401 -0.78 -7.18 13.28
N GLY A 402 -0.44 -7.86 12.19
CA GLY A 402 -0.22 -7.25 10.87
C GLY A 402 -1.52 -7.09 10.09
N PHE A 403 -1.67 -5.97 9.38
CA PHE A 403 -2.87 -5.69 8.58
C PHE A 403 -2.83 -6.25 7.16
N SER A 404 -1.70 -6.83 6.74
CA SER A 404 -1.47 -7.30 5.36
C SER A 404 -2.19 -8.59 5.00
N LYS A 405 -2.89 -9.19 5.96
CA LYS A 405 -3.64 -10.44 5.81
C LYS A 405 -5.14 -10.19 5.75
N ALA A 406 -5.88 -10.54 6.80
CA ALA A 406 -7.34 -10.41 6.86
C ALA A 406 -7.84 -8.96 6.69
N LEU A 407 -7.04 -7.95 7.02
CA LEU A 407 -7.39 -6.53 6.85
C LEU A 407 -7.02 -5.96 5.48
N ALA A 408 -6.37 -6.75 4.62
CA ALA A 408 -6.06 -6.39 3.24
C ALA A 408 -5.41 -5.00 3.10
N SER A 409 -4.52 -4.63 4.02
CA SER A 409 -3.92 -3.29 4.05
C SER A 409 -2.49 -3.30 4.59
N ARG A 410 -1.76 -2.21 4.42
CA ARG A 410 -0.43 -2.08 5.02
C ARG A 410 -0.55 -1.45 6.40
N GLY A 411 0.04 -2.07 7.41
CA GLY A 411 0.03 -1.55 8.77
C GLY A 411 0.22 -2.69 9.77
N GLY A 412 0.23 -2.33 11.03
CA GLY A 412 0.14 -3.28 12.12
C GLY A 412 -0.27 -2.59 13.41
N ILE A 413 -0.42 -3.38 14.46
CA ILE A 413 -0.72 -2.88 15.79
C ILE A 413 -0.05 -3.74 16.84
N VAL A 414 0.34 -3.09 17.94
CA VAL A 414 0.74 -3.75 19.18
C VAL A 414 -0.29 -3.39 20.23
N VAL A 415 -0.83 -4.38 20.95
CA VAL A 415 -1.69 -4.16 22.12
C VAL A 415 -1.03 -4.75 23.37
N GLY A 416 -1.26 -4.15 24.53
CA GLY A 416 -0.67 -4.57 25.80
C GLY A 416 -0.71 -3.48 26.88
N PRO A 417 0.10 -3.60 27.95
CA PRO A 417 0.16 -2.66 29.06
C PRO A 417 0.45 -1.22 28.62
N SER A 418 -0.43 -0.31 29.04
CA SER A 418 -0.41 1.12 28.69
C SER A 418 0.95 1.77 28.98
N ARG A 419 1.53 1.50 30.15
CA ARG A 419 2.83 2.05 30.56
C ARG A 419 3.98 1.61 29.65
N VAL A 420 3.94 0.38 29.15
CA VAL A 420 4.99 -0.15 28.27
C VAL A 420 4.79 0.35 26.85
N LEU A 421 3.54 0.43 26.39
CA LEU A 421 3.23 1.01 25.07
C LEU A 421 3.52 2.50 25.00
N GLU A 422 3.40 3.25 26.10
CA GLU A 422 3.88 4.62 26.17
C GLU A 422 5.41 4.68 25.96
N ALA A 423 6.18 3.79 26.61
CA ALA A 423 7.62 3.71 26.39
C ALA A 423 7.95 3.33 24.93
N PHE A 424 7.20 2.42 24.32
CA PHE A 424 7.34 2.05 22.90
C PHE A 424 7.24 3.27 21.99
N ARG A 425 6.25 4.16 22.20
CA ARG A 425 6.05 5.36 21.35
C ARG A 425 7.27 6.28 21.31
N PHE A 426 8.03 6.34 22.40
CA PHE A 426 9.20 7.22 22.56
C PHE A 426 10.55 6.52 22.39
N ASN A 427 10.57 5.20 22.31
CA ASN A 427 11.80 4.42 22.18
C ASN A 427 11.96 3.80 20.79
N ASP A 428 10.86 3.47 20.11
CA ASP A 428 10.92 2.88 18.78
C ASP A 428 11.31 3.91 17.70
N PRO A 429 12.46 3.73 17.01
CA PRO A 429 12.92 4.68 15.99
C PRO A 429 11.95 4.81 14.82
N GLN A 430 11.19 3.76 14.49
CA GLN A 430 10.23 3.85 13.38
C GLN A 430 9.02 4.71 13.76
N SER A 431 8.60 4.74 15.01
CA SER A 431 7.55 5.61 15.53
C SER A 431 8.01 7.07 15.64
N ILE A 432 9.29 7.28 15.97
CA ILE A 432 9.89 8.62 16.15
C ILE A 432 10.28 9.25 14.81
N PHE A 433 10.97 8.51 13.94
CA PHE A 433 11.64 9.03 12.74
C PHE A 433 10.96 8.64 11.43
N SER A 434 9.82 7.93 11.46
CA SER A 434 8.99 7.67 10.27
C SER A 434 7.70 8.46 10.30
N THR A 435 7.11 8.66 9.11
CA THR A 435 5.78 9.26 9.00
C THR A 435 4.73 8.26 9.46
N LYS A 436 3.73 8.71 10.24
CA LYS A 436 2.61 7.86 10.68
C LYS A 436 1.74 7.42 9.50
N PRO A 437 0.89 6.39 9.64
CA PRO A 437 -0.11 6.08 8.62
C PRO A 437 -0.95 7.32 8.29
N LEU A 438 -1.18 7.53 7.00
CA LEU A 438 -1.90 8.70 6.50
C LEU A 438 -3.37 8.64 6.87
N LEU A 439 -4.04 9.79 6.84
CA LEU A 439 -5.42 9.90 7.31
C LEU A 439 -6.38 8.94 6.59
N TYR A 440 -6.28 8.83 5.27
CA TYR A 440 -7.09 7.89 4.51
C TYR A 440 -6.76 6.43 4.81
N GLU A 441 -5.53 6.11 5.23
CA GLU A 441 -5.17 4.76 5.67
C GLU A 441 -5.87 4.45 7.00
N ILE A 442 -5.84 5.38 7.96
CA ILE A 442 -6.51 5.24 9.27
C ILE A 442 -8.02 5.04 9.10
N ILE A 443 -8.68 5.86 8.27
CA ILE A 443 -10.11 5.70 7.96
C ILE A 443 -10.37 4.37 7.27
N GLY A 444 -9.50 3.98 6.35
CA GLY A 444 -9.57 2.68 5.69
C GLY A 444 -9.50 1.52 6.68
N PHE A 445 -8.56 1.55 7.63
CA PHE A 445 -8.44 0.51 8.66
C PHE A 445 -9.70 0.42 9.53
N ASP A 446 -10.25 1.56 9.93
CA ASP A 446 -11.45 1.64 10.77
C ASP A 446 -12.67 1.04 10.04
N ALA A 447 -12.86 1.40 8.77
CA ALA A 447 -13.92 0.83 7.94
C ALA A 447 -13.70 -0.64 7.58
N THR A 448 -12.45 -1.08 7.39
CA THR A 448 -12.13 -2.50 7.25
C THR A 448 -12.52 -3.27 8.50
N LEU A 449 -12.28 -2.69 9.69
CA LEU A 449 -12.63 -3.32 10.96
C LEU A 449 -14.16 -3.44 11.13
N ASP A 450 -14.93 -2.43 10.73
CA ASP A 450 -16.40 -2.52 10.68
C ASP A 450 -16.86 -3.69 9.81
N VAL A 451 -16.40 -3.73 8.55
CA VAL A 451 -16.75 -4.79 7.58
C VAL A 451 -16.33 -6.17 8.11
N LEU A 452 -15.14 -6.27 8.70
CA LEU A 452 -14.64 -7.51 9.28
C LEU A 452 -15.57 -7.98 10.41
N LEU A 453 -15.99 -7.11 11.33
CA LEU A 453 -16.85 -7.49 12.45
C LEU A 453 -18.28 -7.81 12.00
N GLU A 454 -18.84 -7.03 11.06
CA GLU A 454 -20.22 -7.17 10.58
C GLU A 454 -20.41 -8.33 9.59
N GLU A 455 -19.49 -8.49 8.64
CA GLU A 455 -19.61 -9.49 7.55
C GLU A 455 -19.06 -10.86 7.95
N GLY A 456 -19.58 -11.42 9.05
CA GLY A 456 -19.16 -12.72 9.57
C GLY A 456 -19.26 -13.88 8.58
N TRP A 457 -20.16 -13.80 7.60
CA TRP A 457 -20.33 -14.80 6.53
C TRP A 457 -19.04 -15.03 5.71
N ARG A 458 -18.11 -14.06 5.66
CA ARG A 458 -16.83 -14.23 4.96
C ARG A 458 -15.95 -15.25 5.67
N ARG A 459 -15.91 -15.21 7.01
CA ARG A 459 -15.17 -16.16 7.83
C ARG A 459 -15.76 -17.56 7.76
N GLU A 460 -17.08 -17.68 7.71
CA GLU A 460 -17.76 -18.98 7.58
C GLU A 460 -17.43 -19.71 6.26
N ARG A 461 -16.80 -19.02 5.31
CA ARG A 461 -16.38 -19.55 4.00
C ARG A 461 -14.87 -19.82 3.90
N LEU A 462 -14.10 -19.56 4.96
CA LEU A 462 -12.71 -20.00 5.11
C LEU A 462 -12.68 -21.48 5.46
#